data_AF-A0A841AJP8-F1
#
_entry.id   AF-A0A841AJP8-F1
#
_cell.length_a   1.000
_cell.length_b   1.000
_cell.length_c   1.000
_cell.angle_alpha   90.00
_cell.angle_beta   90.00
_cell.angle_gamma   90.00
#
_symmetry.space_group_name_H-M   'P 1'
#
loop_
_entity.id
_entity.type
_entity.pdbx_description
1 polymer ?
#
loop_
_entity_poly.entity_id
_entity_poly.type
_entity_poly.pdbx_seq_one_letter_code
_entity_poly.pdbx_strand_id
1 'polypeptide(L)' 'MTDFQNEPLQDSNNASDAQKIDGIVGQVRADIALGNAGDARALLTERLKDAGIEASSIDFEGALATIIDQR' A
#
# COMPACT_ATOMS: atom_id res chain seq x y z
N MET A 1 -15.53 26.50 35.30
CA MET A 1 -14.28 27.02 34.72
C MET A 1 -13.68 25.89 33.92
N THR A 2 -13.89 25.97 32.62
CA THR A 2 -13.23 25.27 31.49
C THR A 2 -12.53 23.94 31.76
N ASP A 3 -13.29 22.86 31.59
CA ASP A 3 -12.79 21.55 31.18
C ASP A 3 -12.21 21.68 29.77
N PHE A 4 -10.88 21.72 29.65
CA PHE A 4 -10.21 21.54 28.37
C PHE A 4 -10.30 20.05 28.03
N GLN A 5 -11.38 19.67 27.34
CA GLN A 5 -11.37 18.43 26.57
C GLN A 5 -10.32 18.60 25.48
N ASN A 6 -9.13 18.06 25.73
CA ASN A 6 -8.21 17.69 24.67
C ASN A 6 -8.95 16.63 23.85
N GLU A 7 -9.72 17.07 22.86
CA GLU A 7 -10.21 16.19 21.81
C GLU A 7 -9.01 15.37 21.34
N PRO A 8 -9.13 14.04 21.18
CA PRO A 8 -8.02 13.31 20.59
C PRO A 8 -7.78 13.99 19.25
N LEU A 9 -6.56 14.50 19.05
CA LEU A 9 -6.05 14.72 17.71
C LEU A 9 -6.15 13.34 17.06
N GLN A 10 -7.29 13.07 16.41
CA GLN A 10 -7.37 12.08 15.36
C GLN A 10 -6.48 12.68 14.28
N ASP A 11 -5.18 12.52 14.49
CA ASP A 11 -4.19 12.53 13.44
C ASP A 11 -4.75 11.53 12.46
N SER A 12 -5.42 12.08 11.46
CA SER A 12 -6.01 11.31 10.39
C SER A 12 -4.81 10.65 9.79
N ASN A 13 -4.58 9.40 10.18
CA ASN A 13 -3.55 8.49 9.71
C ASN A 13 -3.86 8.13 8.24
N ASN A 14 -4.32 9.12 7.48
CA ASN A 14 -4.43 9.14 6.06
C ASN A 14 -2.99 9.32 5.57
N ALA A 15 -2.21 8.25 5.75
CA ALA A 15 -1.02 8.03 4.96
C ALA A 15 -1.36 8.45 3.53
N SER A 16 -0.57 9.35 2.97
CA SER A 16 -0.78 9.81 1.60
C SER A 16 -0.87 8.58 0.71
N ASP A 17 -1.65 8.60 -0.37
CA ASP A 17 -1.86 7.38 -1.16
C ASP A 17 -0.52 6.78 -1.64
N ALA A 18 0.50 7.61 -1.87
CA ALA A 18 1.89 7.21 -2.06
C ALA A 18 2.47 6.31 -0.94
N GLN A 19 2.26 6.65 0.33
CA GLN A 19 2.72 5.87 1.48
C GLN A 19 1.95 4.54 1.62
N LYS A 20 0.66 4.52 1.28
CA LYS A 20 -0.14 3.29 1.24
C LYS A 20 0.38 2.34 0.15
N ILE A 21 0.69 2.89 -1.03
CA ILE A 21 1.23 2.13 -2.16
C ILE A 21 2.59 1.54 -1.82
N ASP A 22 3.49 2.31 -1.21
CA ASP A 22 4.82 1.82 -0.81
C ASP A 22 4.71 0.66 0.19
N GLY A 23 3.79 0.76 1.16
CA GLY A 23 3.48 -0.32 2.09
C GLY A 23 2.94 -1.58 1.39
N ILE A 24 2.04 -1.42 0.42
CA ILE A 24 1.49 -2.52 -0.38
C ILE A 24 2.58 -3.18 -1.22
N VAL A 25 3.42 -2.40 -1.91
CA VAL A 25 4.55 -2.88 -2.71
C VAL A 25 5.51 -3.71 -1.84
N GLY A 26 5.84 -3.22 -0.64
CA GLY A 26 6.67 -3.94 0.32
C GLY A 26 6.09 -5.28 0.77
N GLN A 27 4.77 -5.35 1.01
CA GLN A 27 4.07 -6.59 1.39
C GLN A 27 4.04 -7.60 0.24
N VAL A 28 3.64 -7.15 -0.96
CA VAL A 28 3.58 -8.00 -2.17
C VAL A 28 4.96 -8.58 -2.47
N ARG A 29 6.02 -7.78 -2.34
CA ARG A 29 7.40 -8.24 -2.46
C ARG A 29 7.75 -9.34 -1.47
N ALA A 30 7.40 -9.17 -0.19
CA ALA A 30 7.67 -10.18 0.83
C ALA A 30 6.92 -11.49 0.54
N ASP A 31 5.65 -11.40 0.12
CA ASP A 31 4.83 -12.56 -0.23
C ASP A 31 5.43 -13.36 -1.42
N ILE A 32 5.93 -12.66 -2.45
CA ILE A 32 6.60 -13.30 -3.59
C ILE A 32 7.95 -13.91 -3.20
N ALA A 33 8.74 -13.20 -2.39
CA ALA A 33 10.05 -13.66 -1.92
C ALA A 33 9.93 -14.95 -1.08
N LEU A 34 8.85 -15.08 -0.31
CA LEU A 34 8.54 -16.27 0.47
C LEU A 34 7.96 -17.42 -0.38
N GLY A 35 7.77 -17.22 -1.69
CA GLY A 35 7.18 -18.21 -2.59
C GLY A 35 5.67 -18.40 -2.41
N ASN A 36 5.01 -17.49 -1.69
CA ASN A 36 3.58 -17.56 -1.40
C ASN A 36 2.71 -17.12 -2.60
N ALA A 37 3.29 -16.44 -3.60
CA ALA A 37 2.58 -15.97 -4.78
C ALA A 37 3.38 -16.20 -6.07
N GLY A 38 2.73 -16.80 -7.07
CA GLY A 38 3.32 -17.07 -8.39
C GLY A 38 3.23 -15.92 -9.39
N ASP A 39 2.32 -14.96 -9.16
CA ASP A 39 2.11 -13.80 -10.03
C ASP A 39 2.07 -12.50 -9.22
N ALA A 40 3.13 -11.70 -9.37
CA ALA A 40 3.29 -10.41 -8.72
C ALA A 40 2.22 -9.40 -9.15
N ARG A 41 1.78 -9.46 -10.41
CA ARG A 41 0.81 -8.53 -10.99
C ARG A 41 -0.57 -8.76 -10.42
N ALA A 42 -0.98 -10.03 -10.33
CA ALA A 42 -2.25 -10.42 -9.74
C ALA A 42 -2.32 -10.01 -8.27
N LEU A 43 -1.26 -10.29 -7.50
CA LEU A 43 -1.22 -9.97 -6.07
C LEU A 43 -1.21 -8.46 -5.82
N LEU A 44 -0.43 -7.68 -6.57
CA LEU A 44 -0.44 -6.22 -6.46
C LEU A 44 -1.82 -5.63 -6.78
N THR A 45 -2.48 -6.15 -7.80
CA THR A 45 -3.83 -5.71 -8.21
C THR A 45 -4.86 -5.97 -7.11
N GLU A 46 -4.84 -7.15 -6.51
CA GLU A 46 -5.73 -7.51 -5.40
C GLU A 46 -5.52 -6.59 -4.20
N ARG A 47 -4.27 -6.36 -3.79
CA ARG A 47 -3.95 -5.50 -2.64
C ARG A 47 -4.33 -4.04 -2.85
N LEU A 48 -4.13 -3.52 -4.06
CA LEU A 48 -4.55 -2.16 -4.39
C LEU A 48 -6.08 -2.03 -4.34
N LYS A 49 -6.80 -3.03 -4.85
CA LYS A 49 -8.27 -3.08 -4.78
C LYS A 49 -8.77 -3.16 -3.34
N ASP A 50 -8.15 -3.97 -2.49
CA ASP A 50 -8.48 -4.07 -1.06
C ASP A 50 -8.27 -2.74 -0.33
N ALA A 51 -7.25 -1.97 -0.74
CA ALA A 51 -6.97 -0.64 -0.22
C ALA A 51 -7.86 0.47 -0.83
N GLY A 52 -8.74 0.12 -1.78
CA GLY A 52 -9.57 1.09 -2.51
C GLY A 52 -8.79 2.01 -3.45
N ILE A 53 -7.58 1.60 -3.85
CA ILE A 53 -6.70 2.36 -4.73
C ILE A 53 -6.90 1.84 -6.16
N GLU A 54 -7.37 2.71 -7.06
CA GLU A 54 -7.45 2.35 -8.47
C GLU A 54 -6.05 2.29 -9.08
N ALA A 55 -5.75 1.24 -9.83
CA ALA A 55 -4.47 1.09 -10.53
C ALA A 55 -4.20 2.22 -11.54
N SER A 56 -5.26 2.87 -12.04
CA SER A 56 -5.19 4.08 -12.90
C SER A 56 -4.69 5.32 -12.17
N SER A 57 -4.85 5.37 -10.84
CA SER A 57 -4.49 6.51 -10.00
C SER A 57 -3.02 6.48 -9.57
N ILE A 58 -2.28 5.45 -9.97
CA ILE A 58 -0.90 5.20 -9.53
C ILE A 58 -0.03 4.75 -10.70
N ASP A 59 1.29 4.86 -10.56
CA ASP A 59 2.23 4.22 -11.49
C ASP A 59 2.31 2.71 -11.20
N PHE A 60 1.29 1.98 -11.66
CA PHE A 60 1.18 0.54 -11.43
C PHE A 60 2.34 -0.24 -12.04
N GLU A 61 2.77 0.14 -13.25
CA GLU A 61 3.86 -0.56 -13.95
C GLU A 61 5.22 -0.26 -13.29
N GLY A 62 5.45 0.95 -12.79
CA GLY A 62 6.64 1.27 -11.97
C GLY A 62 6.66 0.53 -10.63
N ALA A 63 5.51 0.42 -9.97
CA ALA A 63 5.35 -0.36 -8.74
C ALA A 63 5.60 -1.86 -8.99
N LEU A 64 5.05 -2.40 -10.09
CA LEU A 64 5.27 -3.78 -10.49
C LEU A 64 6.73 -4.05 -10.88
N ALA A 65 7.37 -3.13 -11.61
CA ALA A 65 8.79 -3.21 -11.94
C ALA A 65 9.64 -3.26 -10.67
N THR A 66 9.34 -2.43 -9.67
CA THR A 66 10.05 -2.43 -8.38
C THR A 66 9.97 -3.79 -7.66
N ILE A 67 8.85 -4.50 -7.82
CA ILE A 67 8.66 -5.84 -7.23
C ILE A 67 9.45 -6.91 -8.00
N ILE A 68 9.52 -6.80 -9.32
CA ILE A 68 10.13 -7.81 -10.20
C ILE A 68 11.65 -7.63 -10.32
N ASP A 69 12.14 -6.40 -10.39
CA ASP A 69 13.54 -6.03 -10.69
C ASP A 69 14.54 -6.46 -9.59
N GLN A 70 14.07 -6.79 -8.39
CA GLN A 70 14.92 -7.25 -7.29
C GLN A 70 15.13 -8.78 -7.23
N ARG A 71 14.88 -9.50 -8.33
CA ARG A 71 15.13 -10.95 -8.45
C ARG A 71 16.52 -11.29 -8.96
#